data_AF-A0A437U8D9-F1
#
_entry.id   AF-A0A437U8D9-F1
#
_cell.length_a   1.000
_cell.length_b   1.000
_cell.length_c   1.000
_cell.angle_alpha   90.00
_cell.angle_beta   90.00
_cell.angle_gamma   90.00
#
_symmetry.space_group_name_H-M   'P 1'
#
loop_
_entity.id
_entity.type
_entity.pdbx_description
1 polymer ?
#
loop_
_entity_poly.entity_id
_entity_poly.type
_entity_poly.pdbx_seq_one_letter_code
_entity_poly.pdbx_strand_id
1 'polypeptide(L)'
;MQKIDINYKFLVFLYAYLRQIDLSLDRSRWDSWSNLKEYYKTQINISEVVDQLLKISKLKLDIPTISFFVEEPSLLKRVKDFFLSLIIKKHYISDVEVLYCCQLLNKFKDLLNNNFSSYPLEAEKLRVDISKFNSYVLAPKMAKVDLDNTMRVEHFMQNENLAVIKIYVFAMDALSQPLGSPSIR
;
A
#
# COMPACT_ATOMS: atom_id res chain seq x y z
N MET A 1 -4.83 -8.71 19.99
CA MET A 1 -4.03 -8.04 18.95
C MET A 1 -2.56 -8.22 19.29
N GLN A 2 -1.90 -9.15 18.61
CA GLN A 2 -0.46 -9.32 18.70
C GLN A 2 0.25 -8.22 17.92
N LYS A 3 1.34 -7.66 18.47
CA LYS A 3 2.21 -6.72 17.75
C LYS A 3 3.26 -7.49 16.97
N ILE A 4 3.38 -7.18 15.68
CA ILE A 4 4.37 -7.73 14.76
C ILE A 4 5.39 -6.64 14.48
N ASP A 5 6.65 -6.94 14.73
CA ASP A 5 7.76 -6.06 14.36
C ASP A 5 7.98 -6.16 12.84
N ILE A 6 7.84 -5.04 12.13
CA ILE A 6 8.07 -4.99 10.70
C ILE A 6 9.34 -4.19 10.42
N ASN A 7 10.15 -4.69 9.49
CA ASN A 7 11.31 -3.95 9.03
C ASN A 7 10.88 -2.55 8.54
N TYR A 8 11.56 -1.50 8.99
CA TYR A 8 11.19 -0.13 8.65
C TYR A 8 11.17 0.13 7.14
N LYS A 9 12.15 -0.38 6.39
CA LYS A 9 12.17 -0.24 4.93
C LYS A 9 10.96 -0.90 4.29
N PHE A 10 10.54 -2.05 4.82
CA PHE A 10 9.32 -2.71 4.37
C PHE A 10 8.05 -1.92 4.75
N LEU A 11 8.01 -1.27 5.91
CA LEU A 11 6.91 -0.35 6.26
C LEU A 11 6.79 0.81 5.26
N VAL A 12 7.91 1.45 4.92
CA VAL A 12 7.96 2.54 3.93
C VAL A 12 7.52 2.04 2.55
N PHE A 13 8.02 0.88 2.13
CA PHE A 13 7.60 0.22 0.90
C PHE A 13 6.10 -0.07 0.88
N LEU A 14 5.55 -0.66 1.95
CA LEU A 14 4.14 -1.01 2.03
C LEU A 14 3.25 0.23 1.92
N TYR A 15 3.64 1.33 2.57
CA TYR A 15 2.96 2.61 2.41
C TYR A 15 2.99 3.09 0.96
N ALA A 16 4.19 3.12 0.34
CA ALA A 16 4.36 3.58 -1.04
C ALA A 16 3.55 2.73 -2.03
N TYR A 17 3.52 1.41 -1.84
CA TYR A 17 2.81 0.47 -2.67
C TYR A 17 1.28 0.68 -2.59
N LEU A 18 0.75 0.79 -1.37
CA LEU A 18 -0.66 1.13 -1.16
C LEU A 18 -1.01 2.51 -1.72
N ARG A 19 -0.10 3.50 -1.59
CA ARG A 19 -0.30 4.84 -2.13
C ARG A 19 -0.31 4.84 -3.66
N GLN A 20 0.57 4.06 -4.29
CA GLN A 20 0.56 3.84 -5.74
C GLN A 20 -0.79 3.28 -6.19
N ILE A 21 -1.35 2.31 -5.46
CA ILE A 21 -2.68 1.74 -5.75
C ILE A 21 -3.78 2.80 -5.64
N ASP A 22 -3.85 3.54 -4.52
CA ASP A 22 -4.82 4.62 -4.30
C ASP A 22 -4.79 5.66 -5.42
N LEU A 23 -3.60 6.16 -5.76
CA LEU A 23 -3.43 7.13 -6.84
C LEU A 23 -3.79 6.55 -8.21
N SER A 24 -3.39 5.29 -8.48
CA SER A 24 -3.71 4.64 -9.76
C SER A 24 -5.21 4.43 -9.94
N LEU A 25 -5.92 4.05 -8.86
CA LEU A 25 -7.38 3.93 -8.85
C LEU A 25 -8.04 5.29 -9.10
N ASP A 26 -7.60 6.35 -8.42
CA ASP A 26 -8.13 7.70 -8.65
C ASP A 26 -7.97 8.14 -10.12
N ARG A 27 -6.80 7.87 -10.71
CA ARG A 27 -6.50 8.23 -12.10
C ARG A 27 -7.23 7.38 -13.12
N SER A 28 -7.52 6.12 -12.80
CA SER A 28 -8.28 5.22 -13.69
C SER A 28 -9.72 5.66 -13.94
N ARG A 29 -10.24 6.66 -13.23
CA ARG A 29 -11.51 7.31 -13.58
C ARG A 29 -11.48 8.04 -14.94
N TRP A 30 -10.29 8.39 -15.41
CA TRP A 30 -10.08 9.22 -16.61
C TRP A 30 -9.57 8.43 -17.82
N ASP A 31 -9.45 7.11 -17.70
CA ASP A 31 -9.01 6.21 -18.77
C ASP A 31 -9.66 4.83 -18.59
N SER A 32 -9.37 3.89 -19.48
CA SER A 32 -9.92 2.55 -19.46
C SER A 32 -9.33 1.69 -18.34
N TRP A 33 -10.18 0.85 -17.74
CA TRP A 33 -9.76 -0.16 -16.77
C TRP A 33 -8.72 -1.13 -17.37
N SER A 34 -8.81 -1.41 -18.67
CA SER A 34 -7.82 -2.24 -19.39
C SER A 34 -6.40 -1.64 -19.34
N ASN A 35 -6.26 -0.32 -19.48
CA ASN A 35 -4.95 0.34 -19.41
C ASN A 35 -4.37 0.28 -18.00
N LEU A 36 -5.21 0.42 -16.96
CA LEU A 36 -4.79 0.20 -15.58
C LEU A 36 -4.27 -1.24 -15.37
N LYS A 37 -4.99 -2.24 -15.90
CA LYS A 37 -4.56 -3.65 -15.84
C LYS A 37 -3.21 -3.85 -16.51
N GLU A 38 -3.01 -3.28 -17.70
CA GLU A 38 -1.75 -3.38 -18.43
C GLU A 38 -0.60 -2.74 -17.65
N TYR A 39 -0.82 -1.55 -17.07
CA TYR A 39 0.16 -0.89 -16.21
C TYR A 39 0.61 -1.83 -15.08
N TYR A 40 -0.32 -2.44 -14.35
CA TYR A 40 0.01 -3.34 -13.22
C TYR A 40 0.66 -4.67 -13.61
N LYS A 41 0.67 -5.08 -14.88
CA LYS A 41 1.48 -6.23 -15.33
C LYS A 41 2.98 -5.98 -15.24
N THR A 42 3.39 -4.71 -15.29
CA THR A 42 4.80 -4.29 -15.25
C THR A 42 5.26 -3.88 -13.85
N GLN A 43 4.33 -3.79 -12.90
CA GLN A 43 4.62 -3.41 -11.52
C GLN A 43 4.94 -4.64 -10.67
N ILE A 44 5.35 -4.41 -9.42
CA ILE A 44 5.57 -5.46 -8.43
C ILE A 44 4.28 -6.28 -8.26
N ASN A 45 4.40 -7.60 -8.21
CA ASN A 45 3.25 -8.48 -8.13
C ASN A 45 2.56 -8.36 -6.76
N ILE A 46 1.24 -8.13 -6.77
CA ILE A 46 0.44 -7.99 -5.54
C ILE A 46 0.55 -9.24 -4.64
N SER A 47 0.60 -10.43 -5.24
CA SER A 47 0.68 -11.69 -4.48
C SER A 47 2.03 -11.83 -3.78
N GLU A 48 3.12 -11.37 -4.40
CA GLU A 48 4.45 -11.36 -3.74
C GLU A 48 4.45 -10.45 -2.50
N VAL A 49 3.76 -9.31 -2.57
CA VAL A 49 3.63 -8.40 -1.42
C VAL A 49 2.81 -9.04 -0.30
N VAL A 50 1.70 -9.70 -0.63
CA VAL A 50 0.87 -10.43 0.34
C VAL A 50 1.67 -11.57 0.99
N ASP A 51 2.37 -12.39 0.21
CA ASP A 51 3.16 -13.50 0.70
C ASP A 51 4.30 -13.03 1.62
N GLN A 52 4.98 -11.94 1.25
CA GLN A 52 6.02 -11.33 2.07
C GLN A 52 5.45 -10.79 3.40
N LEU A 53 4.28 -10.16 3.36
CA LEU A 53 3.62 -9.62 4.56
C LEU A 53 3.19 -10.74 5.53
N LEU A 54 2.67 -11.85 5.01
CA LEU A 54 2.33 -13.04 5.79
C LEU A 54 3.56 -13.74 6.36
N LYS A 55 4.64 -13.84 5.56
CA LYS A 55 5.92 -14.41 5.99
C LYS A 55 6.54 -13.62 7.15
N ILE A 56 6.58 -12.29 7.06
CA ILE A 56 7.11 -11.42 8.13
C ILE A 56 6.27 -11.58 9.40
N SER A 57 4.95 -11.60 9.25
CA SER A 57 4.02 -11.68 10.39
C SER A 57 3.89 -13.07 11.00
N LYS A 58 4.39 -14.12 10.31
CA LYS A 58 4.19 -15.54 10.66
C LYS A 58 2.70 -15.90 10.77
N LEU A 59 1.84 -15.16 10.07
CA LEU A 59 0.42 -15.41 10.03
C LEU A 59 0.09 -16.36 8.88
N LYS A 60 -0.97 -17.14 9.07
CA LYS A 60 -1.60 -17.89 7.98
C LYS A 60 -2.82 -17.11 7.51
N LEU A 61 -3.00 -17.07 6.20
CA LEU A 61 -4.15 -16.43 5.58
C LEU A 61 -5.34 -17.39 5.65
N ASP A 62 -5.93 -17.54 6.84
CA ASP A 62 -7.26 -18.14 6.99
C ASP A 62 -8.25 -16.97 7.00
N ILE A 63 -8.91 -16.70 5.86
CA ILE A 63 -9.80 -15.54 5.70
C ILE A 63 -11.26 -15.96 5.85
N PRO A 64 -11.86 -15.93 7.04
CA PRO A 64 -13.16 -15.29 7.12
C PRO A 64 -12.94 -13.78 6.88
N THR A 65 -13.84 -13.13 6.15
CA THR A 65 -13.80 -11.68 5.92
C THR A 65 -13.69 -10.95 7.27
N ILE A 66 -12.47 -10.55 7.63
CA ILE A 66 -12.19 -9.75 8.82
C ILE A 66 -12.96 -8.44 8.68
N SER A 67 -13.93 -8.24 9.57
CA SER A 67 -14.57 -6.94 9.79
C SER A 67 -13.59 -6.08 10.58
N PHE A 68 -12.66 -5.43 9.87
CA PHE A 68 -11.77 -4.45 10.46
C PHE A 68 -12.22 -3.06 10.02
N PHE A 69 -12.56 -2.22 10.99
CA PHE A 69 -12.89 -0.83 10.76
C PHE A 69 -11.68 0.02 11.15
N VAL A 70 -11.12 0.73 10.17
CA VAL A 70 -10.10 1.73 10.45
C VAL A 70 -10.79 2.94 11.08
N GLU A 71 -10.78 2.99 12.41
CA GLU A 71 -11.30 4.14 13.16
C GLU A 71 -10.49 5.39 12.82
N GLU A 72 -11.19 6.46 12.45
CA GLU A 72 -10.56 7.75 12.28
C GLU A 72 -10.13 8.30 13.64
N PRO A 73 -8.82 8.50 13.88
CA PRO A 73 -8.35 9.07 15.12
C PRO A 73 -8.82 10.51 15.25
N SER A 74 -9.20 10.91 16.46
CA SER A 74 -9.50 12.32 16.77
C SER A 74 -8.31 13.23 16.43
N LEU A 75 -8.56 14.49 16.07
CA LEU A 75 -7.51 15.45 15.69
C LEU A 75 -6.39 15.54 16.74
N LEU A 76 -6.75 15.54 18.04
CA LEU A 76 -5.78 15.55 19.14
C LEU A 76 -4.92 14.29 19.17
N LYS A 77 -5.51 13.12 18.89
CA LYS A 77 -4.78 11.85 18.79
C LYS A 77 -3.84 11.85 17.59
N ARG A 78 -4.26 12.39 16.44
CA ARG A 78 -3.41 12.54 15.24
C ARG A 78 -2.17 13.38 15.51
N VAL A 79 -2.34 14.53 16.17
CA VAL A 79 -1.23 15.42 16.53
C VAL A 79 -0.30 14.73 17.53
N LYS A 80 -0.86 14.09 18.57
CA LYS A 80 -0.08 13.33 19.55
C LYS A 80 0.72 12.19 18.92
N ASP A 81 0.10 11.40 18.05
CA ASP A 81 0.75 10.27 17.37
C ASP A 81 1.83 10.76 16.41
N PHE A 82 1.62 11.91 15.75
CA PHE A 82 2.67 12.58 14.97
C PHE A 82 3.88 12.94 15.85
N PHE A 83 3.69 13.60 16.99
CA PHE A 83 4.81 13.91 17.89
C PHE A 83 5.46 12.67 18.50
N LEU A 84 4.68 11.63 18.83
CA LEU A 84 5.21 10.35 19.31
C LEU A 84 6.03 9.63 18.24
N SER A 85 5.66 9.71 16.97
CA SER A 85 6.40 9.10 15.85
C SER A 85 7.81 9.68 15.71
N LEU A 86 8.01 10.95 16.11
CA LEU A 86 9.32 11.60 16.11
C LEU A 86 10.25 11.06 17.22
N ILE A 87 9.68 10.48 18.29
CA ILE A 87 10.41 10.08 19.50
C ILE A 87 10.49 8.54 19.60
N ILE A 88 9.45 7.82 19.20
CA ILE A 88 9.27 6.39 19.38
C ILE A 88 9.15 5.73 18.00
N LYS A 89 10.28 5.27 17.47
CA LYS A 89 10.35 4.44 16.25
C LYS A 89 9.86 3.02 16.52
N LYS A 90 8.57 2.86 16.83
CA LYS A 90 7.95 1.55 17.00
C LYS A 90 7.30 1.13 15.70
N HIS A 91 8.06 0.41 14.87
CA HIS A 91 7.61 -0.18 13.60
C HIS A 91 6.73 -1.42 13.84
N TYR A 92 5.73 -1.31 14.71
CA TYR A 92 4.83 -2.42 14.99
C TYR A 92 3.54 -2.27 14.20
N ILE A 93 3.13 -3.31 13.48
CA ILE A 93 1.78 -3.44 12.94
C ILE A 93 1.11 -4.59 13.71
N SER A 94 -0.16 -4.47 14.06
CA SER A 94 -0.90 -5.57 14.69
C SER A 94 -1.24 -6.67 13.69
N ASP A 95 -1.43 -7.88 14.20
CA ASP A 95 -1.95 -9.02 13.45
C ASP A 95 -3.21 -8.69 12.62
N VAL A 96 -4.18 -8.00 13.23
CA VAL A 96 -5.41 -7.59 12.55
C VAL A 96 -5.15 -6.57 11.44
N GLU A 97 -4.30 -5.56 11.69
CA GLU A 97 -3.92 -4.57 10.68
C GLU A 97 -3.17 -5.22 9.51
N VAL A 98 -2.31 -6.22 9.78
CA VAL A 98 -1.62 -7.00 8.74
C VAL A 98 -2.63 -7.76 7.89
N LEU A 99 -3.55 -8.51 8.51
CA LEU A 99 -4.53 -9.28 7.76
C LEU A 99 -5.48 -8.39 6.96
N TYR A 100 -5.88 -7.24 7.52
CA TYR A 100 -6.66 -6.26 6.78
C TYR A 100 -5.90 -5.69 5.58
N CYS A 101 -4.61 -5.39 5.73
CA CYS A 101 -3.78 -4.99 4.60
C CYS A 101 -3.74 -6.07 3.50
N CYS A 102 -3.60 -7.36 3.87
CA CYS A 102 -3.69 -8.46 2.91
C CYS A 102 -5.06 -8.47 2.19
N GLN A 103 -6.15 -8.19 2.90
CA GLN A 103 -7.48 -8.10 2.29
C GLN A 103 -7.60 -6.94 1.29
N LEU A 104 -7.06 -5.76 1.61
CA LEU A 104 -7.05 -4.63 0.66
C LEU A 104 -6.29 -4.99 -0.62
N LEU A 105 -5.12 -5.62 -0.47
CA LEU A 105 -4.31 -6.09 -1.60
C LEU A 105 -5.03 -7.15 -2.43
N ASN A 106 -5.65 -8.15 -1.79
CA ASN A 106 -6.43 -9.18 -2.50
C ASN A 106 -7.65 -8.59 -3.21
N LYS A 107 -8.39 -7.67 -2.59
CA LYS A 107 -9.48 -6.93 -3.25
C LYS A 107 -8.98 -6.21 -4.51
N PHE A 108 -7.81 -5.56 -4.44
CA PHE A 108 -7.24 -4.91 -5.60
C PHE A 108 -6.89 -5.91 -6.71
N LYS A 109 -6.26 -7.03 -6.36
CA LYS A 109 -5.96 -8.13 -7.28
C LYS A 109 -7.22 -8.66 -7.95
N ASP A 110 -8.30 -8.88 -7.20
CA ASP A 110 -9.58 -9.35 -7.72
C ASP A 110 -10.20 -8.34 -8.69
N LEU A 111 -10.13 -7.03 -8.37
CA LEU A 111 -10.57 -5.98 -9.28
C LEU A 111 -9.76 -5.96 -10.59
N LEU A 112 -8.45 -6.15 -10.53
CA LEU A 112 -7.62 -6.24 -11.74
C LEU A 112 -7.94 -7.48 -12.59
N ASN A 113 -8.39 -8.58 -11.99
CA ASN A 113 -8.77 -9.79 -12.73
C ASN A 113 -10.12 -9.65 -13.46
N ASN A 114 -10.96 -8.73 -13.04
CA ASN A 114 -12.25 -8.45 -13.67
C ASN A 114 -12.12 -7.45 -14.82
N ASN A 115 -13.17 -7.36 -15.64
CA ASN A 115 -13.30 -6.37 -16.69
C ASN A 115 -14.48 -5.46 -16.36
N PHE A 116 -14.30 -4.16 -16.52
CA PHE A 116 -15.35 -3.17 -16.29
C PHE A 116 -15.41 -2.22 -17.47
N SER A 117 -16.63 -1.87 -17.88
CA SER A 117 -16.88 -0.86 -18.91
C SER A 117 -16.74 0.57 -18.39
N SER A 118 -16.90 0.75 -17.08
CA SER A 118 -16.73 2.02 -16.36
C SER A 118 -16.06 1.79 -15.01
N TYR A 119 -15.62 2.86 -14.34
CA TYR A 119 -14.97 2.77 -13.04
C TYR A 119 -15.93 2.19 -11.98
N PRO A 120 -15.63 1.02 -11.37
CA PRO A 120 -16.55 0.35 -10.46
C PRO A 120 -16.61 1.00 -9.08
N LEU A 121 -17.77 0.93 -8.42
CA LEU A 121 -17.95 1.47 -7.07
C LEU A 121 -17.03 0.79 -6.04
N GLU A 122 -16.76 -0.49 -6.25
CA GLU A 122 -15.85 -1.30 -5.43
C GLU A 122 -14.42 -0.76 -5.46
N ALA A 123 -13.96 -0.23 -6.60
CA ALA A 123 -12.68 0.44 -6.70
C ALA A 123 -12.65 1.73 -5.87
N GLU A 124 -13.74 2.51 -5.85
CA GLU A 124 -13.82 3.70 -5.02
C GLU A 124 -13.78 3.39 -3.53
N LYS A 125 -14.55 2.38 -3.10
CA LYS A 125 -14.55 1.91 -1.71
C LYS A 125 -13.14 1.46 -1.30
N LEU A 126 -12.49 0.66 -2.15
CA LEU A 126 -11.13 0.20 -1.91
C LEU A 126 -10.14 1.35 -1.80
N ARG A 127 -10.23 2.34 -2.69
CA ARG A 127 -9.38 3.53 -2.67
C ARG A 127 -9.49 4.29 -1.35
N VAL A 128 -10.72 4.52 -0.87
CA VAL A 128 -10.97 5.18 0.42
C VAL A 128 -10.42 4.35 1.58
N ASP A 129 -10.64 3.03 1.58
CA ASP A 129 -10.13 2.13 2.61
C ASP A 129 -8.60 2.13 2.68
N ILE A 130 -7.93 2.07 1.52
CA ILE A 130 -6.47 2.18 1.40
C ILE A 130 -5.98 3.53 1.92
N SER A 131 -6.61 4.64 1.51
CA SER A 131 -6.24 5.98 1.96
C SER A 131 -6.33 6.12 3.49
N LYS A 132 -7.40 5.58 4.09
CA LYS A 132 -7.57 5.56 5.56
C LYS A 132 -6.51 4.71 6.22
N PHE A 133 -6.25 3.50 5.72
CA PHE A 133 -5.23 2.61 6.26
C PHE A 133 -3.84 3.26 6.21
N ASN A 134 -3.45 3.82 5.06
CA ASN A 134 -2.20 4.56 4.94
C ASN A 134 -2.12 5.73 5.94
N SER A 135 -3.17 6.55 6.00
CA SER A 135 -3.15 7.77 6.82
C SER A 135 -3.18 7.51 8.32
N TYR A 136 -3.94 6.52 8.77
CA TYR A 136 -4.26 6.31 10.18
C TYR A 136 -3.49 5.15 10.80
N VAL A 137 -3.06 4.18 9.98
CA VAL A 137 -2.28 3.04 10.43
C VAL A 137 -0.81 3.23 10.11
N LEU A 138 -0.43 3.41 8.84
CA LEU A 138 0.98 3.36 8.45
C LEU A 138 1.74 4.68 8.67
N ALA A 139 1.19 5.82 8.26
CA ALA A 139 1.86 7.12 8.35
C ALA A 139 2.36 7.49 9.76
N PRO A 140 1.60 7.25 10.86
CA PRO A 140 2.08 7.56 12.21
C PRO A 140 3.29 6.72 12.66
N LYS A 141 3.68 5.71 11.88
CA LYS A 141 4.79 4.79 12.17
C LYS A 141 6.04 5.13 11.32
N MET A 142 5.99 6.20 10.52
CA MET A 142 7.02 6.59 9.54
C MET A 142 7.65 7.94 9.88
N ALA A 143 8.92 8.10 9.50
CA ALA A 143 9.58 9.40 9.51
C ALA A 143 8.99 10.31 8.42
N LYS A 144 8.91 11.61 8.71
CA LYS A 144 8.34 12.61 7.78
C LYS A 144 9.02 12.63 6.41
N VAL A 145 10.36 12.54 6.38
CA VAL A 145 11.11 12.55 5.11
C VAL A 145 10.75 11.36 4.21
N ASP A 146 10.55 10.18 4.81
CA ASP A 146 10.16 8.98 4.06
C ASP A 146 8.71 9.09 3.60
N LEU A 147 7.83 9.63 4.45
CA LEU A 147 6.46 9.94 4.07
C LEU A 147 6.40 10.92 2.88
N ASP A 148 7.18 12.01 2.91
CA ASP A 148 7.25 12.97 1.81
C ASP A 148 7.77 12.30 0.51
N ASN A 149 8.70 11.35 0.62
CA ASN A 149 9.17 10.56 -0.51
C ASN A 149 8.09 9.62 -1.05
N THR A 150 7.36 8.89 -0.20
CA THR A 150 6.30 7.99 -0.66
C THR A 150 5.14 8.72 -1.33
N MET A 151 4.91 10.00 -1.01
CA MET A 151 3.92 10.84 -1.69
C MET A 151 4.27 11.11 -3.17
N ARG A 152 5.52 10.86 -3.58
CA ARG A 152 6.01 11.01 -4.96
C ARG A 152 6.13 9.68 -5.71
N VAL A 153 5.56 8.60 -5.17
CA VAL A 153 5.57 7.29 -5.83
C VAL A 153 4.92 7.37 -7.21
N GLU A 154 5.54 6.71 -8.19
CA GLU A 154 4.96 6.58 -9.52
C GLU A 154 3.59 5.88 -9.47
N HIS A 155 2.69 6.23 -10.38
CA HIS A 155 1.38 5.62 -10.49
C HIS A 155 0.82 5.70 -11.92
N PHE A 156 -0.28 5.00 -12.17
CA PHE A 156 -0.96 5.01 -13.47
C PHE A 156 -1.39 6.43 -13.89
N MET A 157 -1.18 6.79 -15.17
CA MET A 157 -1.39 8.15 -15.70
C MET A 157 -0.69 9.26 -14.89
N GLN A 158 0.51 8.97 -14.38
CA GLN A 158 1.38 9.97 -13.81
C GLN A 158 1.71 11.05 -14.86
N ASN A 159 1.69 12.32 -14.45
CA ASN A 159 2.16 13.41 -15.29
C ASN A 159 3.68 13.32 -15.45
N GLU A 160 4.16 13.23 -16.70
CA GLU A 160 5.57 13.06 -17.07
C GLU A 160 6.45 14.25 -16.64
N ASN A 161 5.87 15.43 -16.42
CA ASN A 161 6.59 16.62 -15.99
C ASN A 161 6.90 16.66 -14.48
N LEU A 162 6.37 15.70 -13.71
CA LEU A 162 6.59 15.64 -12.26
C LEU A 162 7.67 14.62 -11.91
N ALA A 163 8.61 15.03 -11.06
CA ALA A 163 9.67 14.15 -10.58
C ALA A 163 9.11 13.08 -9.61
N VAL A 164 8.99 11.84 -10.09
CA VAL A 164 8.51 10.69 -9.34
C VAL A 164 9.62 9.74 -8.90
N ILE A 165 9.31 8.93 -7.88
CA ILE A 165 10.15 7.85 -7.39
C ILE A 165 9.52 6.53 -7.83
N LYS A 166 10.31 5.69 -8.51
CA LYS A 166 9.87 4.37 -8.97
C LYS A 166 9.55 3.47 -7.77
N ILE A 167 8.49 2.66 -7.87
CA ILE A 167 8.08 1.78 -6.77
C ILE A 167 9.20 0.81 -6.36
N TYR A 168 10.00 0.37 -7.34
CA TYR A 168 11.16 -0.49 -7.16
C TYR A 168 12.22 0.10 -6.23
N VAL A 169 12.38 1.43 -6.17
CA VAL A 169 13.33 2.08 -5.26
C VAL A 169 12.97 1.80 -3.80
N PHE A 170 11.67 1.76 -3.49
CA PHE A 170 11.21 1.40 -2.16
C PHE A 170 11.33 -0.12 -1.89
N ALA A 171 11.27 -0.94 -2.95
CA ALA A 171 11.27 -2.39 -2.84
C ALA A 171 12.67 -3.04 -2.70
N MET A 172 13.73 -2.41 -3.23
CA MET A 172 15.08 -2.97 -3.38
C MET A 172 15.66 -3.63 -2.11
N ASP A 173 15.30 -3.13 -0.93
CA ASP A 173 15.75 -3.66 0.37
C ASP A 173 14.60 -4.14 1.26
N ALA A 174 13.36 -4.05 0.78
CA ALA A 174 12.15 -4.41 1.52
C ALA A 174 11.72 -5.85 1.22
N LEU A 175 11.87 -6.30 -0.03
CA LEU A 175 11.48 -7.64 -0.46
C LEU A 175 12.68 -8.58 -0.40
N SER A 176 12.45 -9.82 0.06
CA SER A 176 13.51 -10.81 0.30
C SER A 176 14.15 -11.38 -0.98
N GLN A 177 13.84 -10.86 -2.17
CA GLN A 177 14.48 -11.21 -3.43
C GLN A 177 14.75 -9.95 -4.26
N PRO A 178 15.93 -9.84 -4.90
CA PRO A 178 16.17 -8.78 -5.87
C PRO A 178 15.19 -8.98 -7.02
N LEU A 179 14.28 -8.02 -7.19
CA LEU A 179 13.41 -7.97 -8.36
C LEU A 179 14.32 -7.97 -9.59
N GLY A 180 14.20 -9.02 -10.41
CA GLY A 180 14.95 -9.13 -11.66
C GLY A 180 14.81 -7.82 -12.42
N SER A 181 15.95 -7.21 -12.74
CA SER A 181 16.00 -5.99 -13.51
C SER A 181 15.15 -6.16 -14.78
N PRO A 182 14.30 -5.20 -15.15
CA PRO A 182 13.59 -5.31 -16.41
C PRO A 182 14.63 -5.40 -17.52
N SER A 183 14.55 -6.46 -18.34
CA SER A 183 15.42 -6.57 -19.51
C SER A 183 15.11 -5.38 -20.40
N ILE A 184 16.07 -4.47 -20.53
CA ILE A 184 16.07 -3.48 -21.59
C ILE A 184 16.18 -4.29 -22.89
N ARG A 185 15.08 -4.40 -23.62
CA ARG A 185 15.08 -4.74 -25.05
C ARG A 185 14.72 -3.48 -25.81
#